data_AF-A0A2E6MG84-F1
#
_entry.id   AF-A0A2E6MG84-F1
#
_cell.length_a   1.000
_cell.length_b   1.000
_cell.length_c   1.000
_cell.angle_alpha   90.00
_cell.angle_beta   90.00
_cell.angle_gamma   90.00
#
_symmetry.space_group_name_H-M   'P 1'
#
loop_
_entity.id
_entity.type
_entity.pdbx_description
1 polymer ?
#
loop_
_entity_poly.entity_id
_entity_poly.type
_entity_poly.pdbx_seq_one_letter_code
_entity_poly.pdbx_strand_id
1 'polypeptide(L)'
;MMGGLLGPKWGFGTSFSYVLLGLVGIPLFQGGNGGFTYTTGVTGGYIIGFVFASTVVGYLIKKGLSDTKSIWAYIIGTLLVYIPALIWLSVFNFSWPEEGKLLSQAVYPFLIGDIIKAIVASLLTIGLLKSKLKKYIG
;
A
#
# COMPACT_ATOMS: atom_id res chain seq x y z
N MET A 1 -0.93 6.48 -2.06
CA MET A 1 -1.07 7.96 -2.08
C MET A 1 -0.60 8.62 -0.79
N MET A 2 -0.84 8.04 0.40
CA MET A 2 -0.47 8.65 1.69
C MET A 2 0.96 9.20 1.73
N GLY A 3 1.98 8.36 1.48
CA GLY A 3 3.35 8.88 1.43
C GLY A 3 3.64 9.81 0.25
N GLY A 4 2.99 9.61 -0.90
CA GLY A 4 3.21 10.47 -2.05
C GLY A 4 2.74 11.92 -1.86
N LEU A 5 1.71 12.13 -1.04
CA LEU A 5 1.20 13.46 -0.70
C LEU A 5 1.85 14.02 0.57
N LEU A 6 1.95 13.20 1.62
CA LEU A 6 2.38 13.64 2.96
C LEU A 6 3.90 13.49 3.18
N GLY A 7 4.61 12.91 2.22
CA GLY A 7 6.01 12.54 2.36
C GLY A 7 6.23 11.27 3.20
N PRO A 8 7.49 10.83 3.37
CA PRO A 8 7.79 9.52 3.96
C PRO A 8 7.41 9.42 5.45
N LYS A 9 7.67 10.46 6.25
CA LYS A 9 7.40 10.45 7.70
C LYS A 9 5.91 10.38 8.02
N TRP A 10 5.13 11.28 7.43
CA TRP A 10 3.68 11.30 7.64
C TRP A 10 2.96 10.18 6.88
N GLY A 11 3.49 9.77 5.71
CA GLY A 11 3.02 8.58 5.02
C GLY A 11 3.11 7.32 5.87
N PHE A 12 4.22 7.13 6.58
CA PHE A 12 4.36 6.09 7.59
C PHE A 12 3.34 6.28 8.72
N GLY A 13 3.33 7.46 9.37
CA GLY A 13 2.46 7.71 10.53
C GLY A 13 0.97 7.50 10.25
N THR A 14 0.46 7.97 9.11
CA THR A 14 -0.94 7.80 8.71
C THR A 14 -1.25 6.35 8.36
N SER A 15 -0.40 5.69 7.57
CA SER A 15 -0.62 4.28 7.20
C SER A 15 -0.53 3.35 8.40
N PHE A 16 0.42 3.59 9.30
CA PHE A 16 0.58 2.85 10.54
C PHE A 16 -0.61 3.05 11.49
N SER A 17 -1.06 4.30 11.67
CA SER A 17 -2.26 4.60 12.47
C SER A 17 -3.50 3.92 11.90
N TYR A 18 -3.67 3.93 10.57
CA TYR A 18 -4.75 3.19 9.90
C TYR A 18 -4.73 1.69 10.25
N VAL A 19 -3.53 1.08 10.24
CA VAL A 19 -3.37 -0.33 10.60
C VAL A 19 -3.69 -0.58 12.08
N LEU A 20 -3.24 0.29 12.99
CA LEU A 20 -3.54 0.15 14.41
C LEU A 20 -5.05 0.24 14.69
N LEU A 21 -5.73 1.20 14.06
CA LEU A 21 -7.18 1.36 14.17
C LEU A 21 -7.92 0.12 13.63
N GLY A 22 -7.48 -0.40 12.48
CA GLY A 22 -8.01 -1.65 11.95
C GLY A 22 -7.74 -2.83 12.88
N LEU A 23 -6.54 -2.93 13.46
CA LEU A 23 -6.14 -4.01 14.37
C LEU A 23 -7.01 -4.08 15.63
N VAL A 24 -7.40 -2.94 16.20
CA VAL A 24 -8.28 -2.88 17.38
C VAL A 24 -9.75 -3.18 17.07
N GLY A 25 -10.10 -3.42 15.80
CA GLY A 25 -11.44 -3.86 15.41
C GLY A 25 -12.27 -2.83 14.65
N ILE A 26 -11.75 -1.63 14.37
CA ILE A 26 -12.49 -0.66 13.56
C ILE A 26 -12.57 -1.19 12.12
N PRO A 27 -13.77 -1.20 11.48
CA PRO A 27 -13.99 -1.81 10.16
C PRO A 27 -13.41 -0.97 9.01
N LEU A 28 -12.10 -0.75 9.01
CA LEU A 28 -11.37 0.09 8.05
C LEU A 28 -10.76 -0.70 6.89
N PHE A 29 -10.61 -2.02 7.03
CA PHE A 29 -10.03 -2.86 6.00
C PHE A 29 -11.06 -3.26 4.93
N GLN A 30 -10.58 -3.93 3.88
CA GLN A 30 -11.39 -4.33 2.74
C GLN A 30 -12.62 -5.12 3.19
N GLY A 31 -13.79 -4.79 2.61
CA GLY A 31 -15.05 -5.46 2.93
C GLY A 31 -15.63 -5.08 4.30
N GLY A 32 -15.17 -4.00 4.91
CA GLY A 32 -15.62 -3.58 6.25
C GLY A 32 -15.03 -4.46 7.36
N ASN A 33 -13.90 -5.11 7.10
CA ASN A 33 -13.22 -5.95 8.07
C ASN A 33 -12.35 -5.14 9.04
N GLY A 34 -12.06 -5.76 10.18
CA GLY A 34 -11.18 -5.25 11.22
C GLY A 34 -10.81 -6.36 12.18
N GLY A 35 -9.95 -6.05 13.15
CA GLY A 35 -9.60 -6.91 14.27
C GLY A 35 -8.34 -7.72 14.04
N PHE A 36 -7.91 -8.37 15.13
CA PHE A 36 -6.67 -9.16 15.17
C PHE A 36 -6.65 -10.26 14.12
N THR A 37 -7.69 -11.10 14.07
CA THR A 37 -7.77 -12.25 13.14
C THR A 37 -7.62 -11.84 11.68
N TYR A 38 -8.27 -10.75 11.27
CA TYR A 38 -8.12 -10.25 9.90
C TYR A 38 -6.69 -9.77 9.64
N THR A 39 -6.15 -8.98 10.58
CA THR A 39 -4.83 -8.34 10.46
C THR A 39 -3.68 -9.35 10.52
N THR A 40 -3.81 -10.45 11.26
CA THR A 40 -2.78 -11.49 11.37
C THR A 40 -3.08 -12.75 10.55
N GLY A 41 -4.17 -12.74 9.77
CA GLY A 41 -4.53 -13.82 8.85
C GLY A 41 -3.81 -13.71 7.50
N VAL A 42 -4.47 -14.20 6.44
CA VAL A 42 -3.94 -14.19 5.06
C VAL A 42 -3.60 -12.79 4.52
N THR A 43 -4.14 -11.73 5.12
CA THR A 43 -3.90 -10.35 4.67
C THR A 43 -2.70 -9.67 5.35
N GLY A 44 -2.17 -10.24 6.44
CA GLY A 44 -1.22 -9.55 7.31
C GLY A 44 0.05 -9.10 6.61
N GLY A 45 0.63 -9.95 5.77
CA GLY A 45 1.81 -9.58 4.98
C GLY A 45 1.56 -8.42 4.00
N TYR A 46 0.36 -8.30 3.43
CA TYR A 46 -0.02 -7.15 2.59
C TYR A 46 -0.18 -5.88 3.41
N ILE A 47 -0.73 -5.98 4.62
CA ILE A 47 -0.89 -4.84 5.52
C ILE A 47 0.47 -4.29 5.95
N ILE A 48 1.42 -5.16 6.28
CA ILE A 48 2.80 -4.77 6.57
C ILE A 48 3.44 -4.12 5.33
N GLY A 49 3.31 -4.77 4.17
CA GLY A 49 3.82 -4.27 2.90
C GLY A 49 3.25 -2.91 2.52
N PHE A 50 1.98 -2.65 2.83
CA PHE A 50 1.32 -1.38 2.57
C PHE A 50 1.95 -0.21 3.36
N VAL A 51 2.26 -0.40 4.64
CA VAL A 51 2.93 0.62 5.47
C VAL A 51 4.32 0.92 4.92
N PHE A 52 5.07 -0.13 4.56
CA PHE A 52 6.40 0.00 3.98
C PHE A 52 6.36 0.71 2.62
N ALA A 53 5.48 0.25 1.72
CA ALA A 53 5.26 0.83 0.40
C ALA A 53 4.86 2.32 0.49
N SER A 54 3.97 2.68 1.41
CA SER A 54 3.58 4.08 1.64
C SER A 54 4.81 4.95 1.93
N THR A 55 5.67 4.49 2.82
CA THR A 55 6.89 5.20 3.22
C THR A 55 7.87 5.35 2.05
N VAL A 56 8.11 4.26 1.31
CA VAL A 56 9.01 4.25 0.15
C VAL A 56 8.51 5.14 -0.97
N VAL A 57 7.22 5.10 -1.29
CA VAL A 57 6.60 5.98 -2.30
C VAL A 57 6.85 7.44 -1.95
N GLY A 58 6.63 7.82 -0.69
CA GLY A 58 6.88 9.19 -0.24
C GLY A 58 8.35 9.60 -0.32
N TYR A 59 9.26 8.67 0.02
CA TYR A 59 10.69 8.89 -0.13
C TYR A 59 11.11 9.09 -1.59
N LEU A 60 10.65 8.23 -2.50
CA LEU A 60 10.96 8.29 -3.92
C LEU A 60 10.44 9.57 -4.59
N ILE A 61 9.20 9.98 -4.27
CA ILE A 61 8.64 11.25 -4.74
C ILE A 61 9.48 12.43 -4.24
N LYS A 62 9.87 12.44 -2.96
CA LYS A 62 10.75 13.47 -2.40
C LYS A 62 12.15 13.49 -3.04
N LYS A 63 12.63 12.33 -3.53
CA LYS A 63 13.92 12.19 -4.22
C LYS A 63 13.86 12.52 -5.73
N GLY A 64 12.71 12.92 -6.25
CA GLY A 64 12.59 13.42 -7.63
C GLY A 64 11.82 12.53 -8.59
N LEU A 65 11.23 11.42 -8.13
CA LEU A 65 10.16 10.75 -8.88
C LEU A 65 8.84 11.51 -8.71
N SER A 66 8.84 12.80 -9.06
CA SER A 66 7.67 13.68 -9.04
C SER A 66 7.06 13.84 -10.43
N ASP A 67 5.96 14.57 -10.53
CA ASP A 67 5.31 14.87 -11.81
C ASP A 67 4.97 13.57 -12.58
N THR A 68 5.23 13.54 -13.88
CA THR A 68 5.01 12.36 -14.74
C THR A 68 5.82 11.14 -14.31
N LYS A 69 6.91 11.32 -13.54
CA LYS A 69 7.73 10.22 -13.02
C LYS A 69 7.15 9.59 -11.75
N SER A 70 6.15 10.21 -11.12
CA SER A 70 5.53 9.68 -9.89
C SER A 70 4.85 8.33 -10.08
N ILE A 71 4.47 7.98 -11.31
CA ILE A 71 3.99 6.65 -11.67
C ILE A 71 5.01 5.55 -11.29
N TRP A 72 6.30 5.79 -11.47
CA TRP A 72 7.35 4.84 -11.11
C TRP A 72 7.45 4.64 -9.61
N ALA A 73 7.29 5.70 -8.81
CA ALA A 73 7.23 5.58 -7.37
C ALA A 73 6.05 4.70 -6.93
N TYR A 74 4.88 4.88 -7.56
CA TYR A 74 3.69 4.08 -7.27
C TYR A 74 3.81 2.62 -7.73
N ILE A 75 4.37 2.35 -8.91
CA ILE A 75 4.63 0.98 -9.38
C ILE A 75 5.60 0.27 -8.43
N ILE A 76 6.71 0.91 -8.07
CA ILE A 76 7.67 0.34 -7.10
C ILE A 76 6.97 0.08 -5.77
N GLY A 77 6.19 1.04 -5.27
CA GLY A 77 5.39 0.88 -4.06
C GLY A 77 4.48 -0.35 -4.10
N THR A 78 3.70 -0.51 -5.17
CA THR A 78 2.83 -1.68 -5.37
C THR A 78 3.62 -2.98 -5.33
N LEU A 79 4.73 -3.07 -6.08
CA LEU A 79 5.54 -4.28 -6.11
C LEU A 79 6.13 -4.63 -4.73
N LEU A 80 6.50 -3.61 -3.96
CA LEU A 80 7.01 -3.79 -2.60
C LEU A 80 5.96 -4.32 -1.63
N VAL A 81 4.66 -4.16 -1.89
CA VAL A 81 3.60 -4.76 -1.04
C VAL A 81 3.65 -6.29 -1.12
N TYR A 82 3.94 -6.85 -2.30
CA TYR A 82 3.91 -8.29 -2.51
C TYR A 82 5.07 -9.02 -1.82
N ILE A 83 6.21 -8.37 -1.59
CA ILE A 83 7.37 -9.01 -0.95
C ILE A 83 7.03 -9.55 0.45
N PRO A 84 6.60 -8.74 1.43
CA PRO A 84 6.21 -9.23 2.74
C PRO A 84 4.93 -10.08 2.68
N ALA A 85 4.01 -9.83 1.73
CA ALA A 85 2.84 -10.67 1.54
C ALA A 85 3.20 -12.12 1.20
N LEU A 86 4.10 -12.31 0.22
CA LEU A 86 4.53 -13.64 -0.21
C LEU A 86 5.36 -14.34 0.87
N ILE A 87 6.22 -13.62 1.57
CA ILE A 87 6.97 -14.17 2.72
C ILE A 87 5.99 -14.63 3.80
N TRP A 88 5.01 -13.80 4.16
CA TRP A 88 4.00 -14.10 5.17
C TRP A 88 3.20 -15.36 4.83
N LEU A 89 2.69 -15.46 3.60
CA LEU A 89 1.90 -16.59 3.14
C LEU A 89 2.72 -17.88 2.95
N SER A 90 4.04 -17.76 2.81
CA SER A 90 4.93 -18.91 2.67
C SER A 90 5.42 -19.44 4.03
N VAL A 91 5.50 -18.56 5.04
CA VAL A 91 5.97 -18.92 6.39
C VAL A 91 4.81 -19.41 7.27
N PHE A 92 3.64 -18.81 7.14
CA PHE A 92 2.48 -19.15 7.96
C PHE A 92 1.47 -19.99 7.18
N ASN A 93 0.96 -21.05 7.80
CA ASN A 93 -0.01 -21.94 7.17
C ASN A 93 -1.45 -21.46 7.45
N PHE A 94 -2.07 -20.84 6.45
CA PHE A 94 -3.46 -20.39 6.51
C PHE A 94 -4.43 -21.26 5.70
N SER A 95 -3.98 -22.41 5.18
CA SER A 95 -4.72 -23.21 4.17
C SER A 95 -5.06 -22.42 2.90
N TRP A 96 -4.40 -21.29 2.69
CA TRP A 96 -4.43 -20.45 1.50
C TRP A 96 -3.10 -19.67 1.42
N PRO A 97 -2.51 -19.48 0.22
CA PRO A 97 -2.91 -20.03 -1.06
C PRO A 97 -2.80 -21.55 -1.14
N GLU A 98 -3.49 -22.16 -2.11
CA GLU A 98 -3.30 -23.58 -2.43
C GLU A 98 -1.84 -23.86 -2.81
N GLU A 99 -1.37 -25.08 -2.51
CA GLU A 99 -0.01 -25.50 -2.83
C GLU A 99 0.27 -25.33 -4.33
N GLY A 100 1.42 -24.73 -4.67
CA GLY A 100 1.79 -24.40 -6.05
C GLY A 100 1.04 -23.23 -6.69
N LYS A 101 0.07 -22.61 -5.99
CA LYS A 101 -0.75 -21.49 -6.51
C LYS A 101 -0.47 -20.15 -5.84
N LEU A 102 0.67 -20.02 -5.15
CA LEU A 102 1.05 -18.80 -4.43
C LEU A 102 0.92 -17.55 -5.32
N LEU A 103 1.60 -17.48 -6.46
CA LEU A 103 1.55 -16.29 -7.32
C LEU A 103 0.19 -16.09 -8.02
N SER A 104 -0.43 -17.18 -8.48
CA SER A 104 -1.68 -17.12 -9.23
C SER A 104 -2.88 -16.71 -8.37
N GLN A 105 -2.83 -16.94 -7.06
CA GLN A 105 -3.87 -16.52 -6.12
C GLN A 105 -3.49 -15.24 -5.36
N ALA A 106 -2.22 -15.08 -4.97
CA ALA A 106 -1.78 -13.98 -4.10
C ALA A 106 -1.33 -12.71 -4.86
N VAL A 107 -1.05 -12.80 -6.17
CA VAL A 107 -0.47 -11.67 -6.94
C VAL A 107 -1.26 -11.37 -8.20
N TYR A 108 -1.37 -12.34 -9.11
CA TYR A 108 -1.86 -12.09 -10.47
C TYR A 108 -3.26 -11.47 -10.54
N PRO A 109 -4.24 -11.85 -9.70
CA PRO A 109 -5.57 -11.25 -9.72
C PRO A 109 -5.57 -9.75 -9.39
N PHE A 110 -4.56 -9.28 -8.67
CA PHE A 110 -4.47 -7.90 -8.18
C PHE A 110 -3.70 -6.97 -9.12
N LEU A 111 -2.83 -7.51 -10.00
CA LEU A 111 -1.92 -6.71 -10.83
C LEU A 111 -2.62 -5.68 -11.71
N ILE A 112 -3.69 -6.08 -12.41
CA ILE A 112 -4.42 -5.17 -13.32
C ILE A 112 -5.01 -4.00 -12.52
N GLY A 113 -5.70 -4.32 -11.42
CA GLY A 113 -6.29 -3.31 -10.54
C GLY A 113 -5.23 -2.40 -9.93
N ASP A 114 -4.07 -2.92 -9.59
CA ASP A 114 -3.00 -2.13 -8.99
C ASP A 114 -2.28 -1.23 -9.98
N ILE A 115 -2.13 -1.64 -11.24
CA ILE A 115 -1.62 -0.76 -12.31
C ILE A 115 -2.57 0.42 -12.49
N ILE A 116 -3.89 0.16 -12.56
CA ILE A 116 -4.90 1.21 -12.67
C ILE A 116 -4.81 2.15 -11.46
N LYS A 117 -4.77 1.62 -10.23
CA LYS A 117 -4.61 2.42 -9.00
C LYS A 117 -3.31 3.23 -9.02
N ALA A 118 -2.20 2.69 -9.52
CA ALA A 118 -0.93 3.41 -9.60
C ALA A 118 -1.02 4.60 -10.56
N ILE A 119 -1.66 4.43 -11.71
CA ILE A 119 -1.93 5.52 -12.68
C ILE A 119 -2.79 6.60 -12.04
N VAL A 120 -3.92 6.22 -11.43
CA VAL A 120 -4.84 7.15 -10.77
C VAL A 120 -4.13 7.89 -9.62
N ALA A 121 -3.40 7.17 -8.78
CA ALA A 121 -2.64 7.74 -7.67
C ALA A 121 -1.58 8.74 -8.16
N SER A 122 -0.88 8.42 -9.24
CA SER A 122 0.09 9.32 -9.89
C SER A 122 -0.60 10.61 -10.35
N LEU A 123 -1.67 10.49 -11.14
CA LEU A 123 -2.40 11.65 -11.67
C LEU A 123 -2.94 12.56 -10.55
N LEU A 124 -3.55 11.96 -9.52
CA LEU A 124 -4.07 12.71 -8.37
C LEU A 124 -2.94 13.38 -7.57
N THR A 125 -1.80 12.71 -7.42
CA THR A 125 -0.64 13.29 -6.72
C THR A 125 -0.12 14.52 -7.45
N ILE A 126 0.04 14.44 -8.77
CA ILE A 126 0.46 15.57 -9.60
C ILE A 126 -0.55 16.71 -9.48
N GLY A 127 -1.84 16.41 -9.65
CA GLY A 127 -2.92 17.40 -9.58
C GLY A 127 -2.96 18.13 -8.25
N LEU A 128 -2.89 17.39 -7.13
CA LEU A 128 -2.94 17.96 -5.79
C LEU A 128 -1.68 18.78 -5.46
N LEU A 129 -0.49 18.27 -5.79
CA LEU A 129 0.77 18.98 -5.52
C LEU A 129 0.96 20.24 -6.38
N LYS A 130 0.32 20.33 -7.56
CA LYS A 130 0.33 21.54 -8.40
C LYS A 130 -0.80 22.51 -8.10
N SER A 131 -1.83 22.07 -7.38
CA SER A 131 -2.96 22.91 -7.04
C SER A 131 -2.64 23.91 -5.92
N LYS A 132 -3.50 24.93 -5.74
CA LYS A 132 -3.45 25.84 -4.58
C LYS A 132 -3.61 25.11 -3.23
N LEU A 133 -4.04 23.85 -3.23
CA LEU A 133 -4.19 23.04 -2.02
C LEU A 133 -2.84 22.59 -1.44
N LYS A 134 -1.74 22.68 -2.20
CA LYS A 134 -0.40 22.30 -1.72
C LYS A 134 -0.06 22.92 -0.36
N LYS A 135 -0.50 24.17 -0.10
CA LYS A 135 -0.26 24.88 1.17
C LYS A 135 -0.91 24.25 2.40
N TYR A 136 -1.84 23.31 2.22
CA TYR A 136 -2.52 22.59 3.30
C TYR A 136 -2.04 21.14 3.46
N ILE A 137 -1.20 20.66 2.53
CA ILE A 137 -0.81 19.23 2.44
C ILE A 137 0.66 19.02 2.87
N GLY A 138 1.44 20.10 3.05
CA GLY A 138 2.87 20.04 3.38
C GLY A 138 3.30 21.11 4.36
#